data_AF-A0A7W1R744-F1
#
_entry.id   AF-A0A7W1R744-F1
#
_cell.length_a   1.000
_cell.length_b   1.000
_cell.length_c   1.000
_cell.angle_alpha   90.00
_cell.angle_beta   90.00
_cell.angle_gamma   90.00
#
_symmetry.space_group_name_H-M   'P 1'
#
loop_
_entity.id
_entity.type
_entity.pdbx_description
1 polymer ?
#
loop_
_entity_poly.entity_id
_entity_poly.type
_entity_poly.pdbx_seq_one_letter_code
_entity_poly.pdbx_strand_id
1 'polypeptide(L)' 'MPRSMFNEPIPAPAFNGPCGYLGFGDGYPDAVAEATRLGWPVVRLPGHHLLPVVAPDVVAGALVDLIARL' A
#
# COMPACT_ATOMS: atom_id res chain seq x y z
N MET A 1 -4.27 -20.35 -16.64
CA MET A 1 -3.34 -20.28 -15.49
C MET A 1 -4.00 -20.92 -14.27
N PRO A 2 -3.28 -21.74 -13.47
CA PRO A 2 -3.82 -22.31 -12.24
C PRO A 2 -4.01 -21.22 -11.18
N ARG A 3 -5.04 -21.37 -10.31
CA ARG A 3 -5.36 -20.39 -9.26
C ARG A 3 -4.24 -20.22 -8.24
N SER A 4 -3.44 -21.28 -8.01
CA SER A 4 -2.31 -21.27 -7.07
C SER A 4 -1.26 -20.23 -7.43
N MET A 5 -1.08 -19.96 -8.73
CA MET A 5 -0.11 -18.99 -9.24
C MET A 5 -0.30 -17.59 -8.65
N PHE A 6 -1.53 -17.18 -8.32
CA PHE A 6 -1.81 -15.85 -7.77
C PHE A 6 -1.41 -15.71 -6.29
N ASN A 7 -1.09 -16.81 -5.62
CA ASN A 7 -0.63 -16.80 -4.23
C ASN A 7 0.88 -17.08 -4.11
N GLU A 8 1.56 -17.30 -5.23
CA GLU A 8 3.00 -17.57 -5.21
C GLU A 8 3.76 -16.26 -4.95
N PRO A 9 4.64 -16.22 -3.93
CA PRO A 9 5.43 -15.03 -3.65
C PRO A 9 6.43 -14.79 -4.79
N ILE A 10 6.49 -13.55 -5.27
CA ILE A 10 7.49 -13.12 -6.23
C ILE A 10 8.74 -12.66 -5.47
N PRO A 11 9.93 -13.21 -5.75
CA PRO A 11 11.16 -12.75 -5.11
C PRO A 11 11.37 -11.24 -5.34
N ALA A 12 11.51 -10.50 -4.25
CA ALA A 12 11.84 -9.07 -4.28
C ALA A 12 13.25 -8.86 -3.69
N PRO A 13 14.04 -7.90 -4.21
CA PRO A 13 15.31 -7.53 -3.60
C PRO A 13 15.08 -6.95 -2.20
N ALA A 14 16.06 -7.13 -1.31
CA ALA A 14 16.03 -6.50 -0.01
C ALA A 14 16.08 -4.96 -0.17
N PHE A 15 15.27 -4.25 0.62
CA PHE A 15 15.25 -2.79 0.68
C PHE A 15 15.39 -2.33 2.13
N ASN A 16 16.28 -1.37 2.37
CA ASN A 16 16.60 -0.85 3.70
C ASN A 16 16.41 0.68 3.79
N GLY A 17 15.82 1.31 2.77
CA GLY A 17 15.46 2.73 2.79
C GLY A 17 14.17 3.00 3.56
N PRO A 18 13.76 4.28 3.66
CA PRO A 18 12.50 4.64 4.28
C PRO A 18 11.32 4.11 3.46
N CYS A 19 10.29 3.65 4.16
CA CYS A 19 9.09 3.06 3.58
C CYS A 19 7.83 3.65 4.22
N GLY A 20 6.78 3.79 3.43
CA GLY A 20 5.43 4.17 3.86
C GLY A 20 4.39 3.29 3.17
N TYR A 21 3.17 3.25 3.73
CA TYR A 21 2.06 2.49 3.18
C TYR A 21 0.82 3.35 2.98
N LEU A 22 0.29 3.37 1.76
CA LEU A 22 -1.01 3.97 1.44
C LEU A 22 -2.03 2.85 1.19
N GLY A 23 -2.96 2.67 2.11
CA GLY A 23 -4.04 1.69 2.01
C GLY A 23 -5.33 2.27 1.43
N PHE A 24 -6.07 1.45 0.66
CA PHE A 24 -7.36 1.81 0.09
C PHE A 24 -8.49 0.97 0.71
N GLY A 25 -9.44 1.63 1.36
CA GLY A 25 -10.58 0.97 2.01
C GLY A 25 -10.16 -0.05 3.08
N ASP A 26 -10.93 -1.14 3.18
CA ASP A 26 -10.74 -2.24 4.14
C ASP A 26 -10.23 -3.54 3.49
N GLY A 27 -9.81 -3.49 2.21
CA GLY A 27 -9.50 -4.69 1.43
C GLY A 27 -8.19 -5.39 1.81
N TYR A 28 -7.30 -4.72 2.54
CA TYR A 28 -5.96 -5.21 2.86
C TYR A 28 -5.57 -4.96 4.33
N PRO A 29 -6.34 -5.48 5.31
CA PRO A 29 -6.07 -5.24 6.72
C PRO A 29 -4.72 -5.81 7.16
N ASP A 30 -4.31 -6.96 6.61
CA ASP A 30 -3.05 -7.61 6.96
C ASP A 30 -1.84 -6.79 6.50
N ALA A 31 -1.90 -6.17 5.31
CA ALA A 31 -0.84 -5.30 4.81
C ALA A 31 -0.71 -4.01 5.64
N VAL A 32 -1.84 -3.44 6.08
CA VAL A 32 -1.86 -2.29 7.00
C VAL A 32 -1.23 -2.66 8.35
N ALA A 33 -1.60 -3.83 8.91
CA ALA A 33 -1.06 -4.31 10.18
C ALA A 33 0.45 -4.55 10.09
N GLU A 34 0.92 -5.14 8.99
CA GLU A 34 2.34 -5.39 8.76
C GLU A 34 3.14 -4.08 8.63
N ALA A 35 2.68 -3.12 7.81
CA ALA A 35 3.35 -1.82 7.69
C ALA A 35 3.42 -1.09 9.04
N THR A 36 2.34 -1.16 9.83
CA THR A 36 2.30 -0.60 11.18
C THR A 36 3.31 -1.28 12.10
N ARG A 37 3.41 -2.62 12.05
CA ARG A 37 4.36 -3.40 12.84
C ARG A 37 5.82 -3.09 12.48
N LEU A 38 6.08 -2.77 11.22
CA LEU A 38 7.39 -2.34 10.71
C LEU A 38 7.70 -0.87 11.05
N GLY A 39 6.79 -0.15 11.70
CA GLY A 39 6.97 1.25 12.10
C GLY A 39 6.86 2.24 10.95
N TRP A 40 6.31 1.83 9.80
CA TRP A 40 6.17 2.70 8.63
C TRP A 40 5.04 3.71 8.85
N PRO A 41 5.14 4.95 8.32
CA PRO A 41 4.00 5.83 8.21
C PRO A 41 2.90 5.17 7.38
N VAL A 42 1.68 5.09 7.93
CA VAL A 42 0.51 4.50 7.27
C VAL A 42 -0.57 5.56 7.06
N VAL A 43 -1.05 5.69 5.84
CA VAL A 43 -2.23 6.50 5.48
C VAL A 43 -3.28 5.58 4.89
N ARG A 44 -4.54 5.78 5.27
CA ARG A 44 -5.69 5.04 4.73
C ARG A 44 -6.65 6.00 4.06
N LEU A 45 -6.92 5.79 2.78
CA LEU A 45 -7.97 6.51 2.07
C LEU A 45 -9.29 5.71 2.13
N PRO A 46 -10.40 6.33 2.58
CA PRO A 46 -11.69 5.68 2.53
C PRO A 46 -12.11 5.46 1.07
N GLY A 47 -12.69 4.31 0.76
CA GLY A 47 -13.12 3.97 -0.60
C GLY A 47 -12.85 2.51 -0.96
N HIS A 48 -12.60 2.25 -2.24
CA HIS A 48 -12.45 0.90 -2.80
C HIS A 48 -11.06 0.71 -3.40
N HIS A 49 -10.68 -0.55 -3.61
CA HIS A 49 -9.36 -0.95 -4.11
C HIS A 49 -8.95 -0.31 -5.46
N LEU A 50 -9.91 0.18 -6.26
CA LEU A 50 -9.68 0.82 -7.56
C LEU A 50 -9.58 2.35 -7.51
N LEU A 51 -9.43 2.95 -6.32
CA LEU A 51 -9.20 4.39 -6.17
C LEU A 51 -8.08 4.95 -7.08
N PRO A 52 -6.95 4.25 -7.33
CA PRO A 52 -5.93 4.74 -8.27
C PRO A 52 -6.45 5.00 -9.70
N VAL A 53 -7.54 4.33 -10.11
CA VAL A 53 -8.17 4.51 -11.42
C VAL A 53 -9.31 5.53 -11.34
N VAL A 54 -10.12 5.49 -10.27
CA VAL A 54 -11.33 6.31 -10.16
C VAL A 54 -11.04 7.75 -9.73
N ALA A 55 -10.02 7.96 -8.91
CA ALA A 55 -9.65 9.27 -8.37
C ALA A 55 -8.12 9.44 -8.28
N PRO A 56 -7.42 9.44 -9.43
CA PRO A 56 -5.95 9.43 -9.46
C PRO A 56 -5.33 10.64 -8.76
N ASP A 57 -5.92 11.83 -8.88
CA ASP A 57 -5.40 13.06 -8.25
C ASP A 57 -5.43 12.98 -6.72
N VAL A 58 -6.47 12.35 -6.16
CA VAL A 58 -6.59 12.13 -4.70
C VAL A 58 -5.49 11.18 -4.22
N VAL A 59 -5.23 10.11 -4.97
CA VAL A 59 -4.17 9.14 -4.65
C VAL A 59 -2.80 9.79 -4.77
N ALA A 60 -2.57 10.57 -5.83
CA ALA A 60 -1.31 11.29 -6.03
C ALA A 60 -1.02 12.29 -4.90
N GLY A 61 -2.01 13.08 -4.48
CA GLY A 61 -1.87 13.98 -3.34
C GLY A 61 -1.52 13.25 -2.05
N ALA A 62 -2.22 12.15 -1.75
CA ALA A 62 -1.95 11.35 -0.56
C ALA A 62 -0.54 10.71 -0.58
N LEU A 63 -0.04 10.32 -1.76
CA LEU A 63 1.33 9.82 -1.93
C LEU A 63 2.37 10.91 -1.66
N VAL A 64 2.17 12.12 -2.19
CA VAL A 64 3.07 13.25 -1.93
C VAL A 64 3.12 13.57 -0.44
N ASP A 65 1.97 13.65 0.22
CA ASP A 65 1.87 13.91 1.66
C ASP A 65 2.49 12.79 2.50
N LEU A 66 2.43 11.55 2.04
CA LEU A 66 3.05 10.40 2.70
C LEU A 66 4.56 10.42 2.54
N ILE A 67 5.06 10.69 1.34
CA ILE A 67 6.50 10.77 1.06
C ILE A 67 7.15 11.88 1.87
N ALA A 68 6.46 13.00 2.11
CA ALA A 68 6.94 14.08 2.97
C ALA A 68 7.13 13.69 4.46
N ARG A 69 6.67 12.49 4.88
CA ARG A 69 6.80 11.95 6.25
C ARG A 69 7.86 10.87 6.37
N LEU A 70 8.49 10.49 5.25
CA LEU A 70 9.57 9.51 5.19
C LEU A 70 10.91 10.14 5.55
#